data_AF-A0A433DT31-F1
#
_entry.id   AF-A0A433DT31-F1
#
_cell.length_a   1.000
_cell.length_b   1.000
_cell.length_c   1.000
_cell.angle_alpha   90.00
_cell.angle_beta   90.00
_cell.angle_gamma   90.00
#
_symmetry.space_group_name_H-M   'P 1'
#
loop_
_entity.id
_entity.type
_entity.pdbx_description
1 polymer ?
#
loop_
_entity_poly.entity_id
_entity_poly.type
_entity_poly.pdbx_seq_one_letter_code
_entity_poly.pdbx_strand_id
1 'polypeptide(L)'
;MQQDSPGDSDTQDLEVWIDQDLCTGDGICVQYAPDVFELDIDGLAYVKSSDDELLQDPGATTPVPLPLLQDVVDSAKECPGDCIHVRRVKDNVEVYGPDAE
;
A
#
# COMPACT_ATOMS: atom_id res chain seq x y z
N MET A 1 -14.82 -4.58 32.23
CA MET A 1 -13.89 -5.07 31.19
C MET A 1 -14.50 -4.80 29.84
N GLN A 2 -14.57 -3.54 29.43
CA GLN A 2 -15.11 -3.15 28.14
C GLN A 2 -14.23 -2.04 27.60
N GLN A 3 -13.43 -2.38 26.60
CA GLN A 3 -13.00 -1.47 25.55
C GLN A 3 -13.07 -2.31 24.27
N ASP A 4 -14.28 -2.34 23.71
CA ASP A 4 -14.49 -2.61 22.30
C ASP A 4 -13.94 -1.37 21.58
N SER A 5 -12.80 -1.51 20.92
CA SER A 5 -12.20 -0.43 20.13
C SER A 5 -13.00 -0.29 18.85
N PRO A 6 -13.71 0.83 18.60
CA PRO A 6 -14.17 1.14 17.26
C PRO A 6 -12.97 1.79 16.55
N GLY A 7 -11.97 0.97 16.26
CA GLY A 7 -10.81 1.39 15.49
C GLY A 7 -11.19 1.35 14.02
N ASP A 8 -11.09 2.49 13.35
CA ASP A 8 -10.87 2.57 11.91
C ASP A 8 -12.12 2.17 11.08
N SER A 9 -12.85 3.13 10.51
CA SER A 9 -14.02 2.82 9.67
C SER A 9 -14.15 3.70 8.43
N ASP A 10 -13.10 4.46 8.10
CA ASP A 10 -13.07 5.33 6.91
C ASP A 10 -11.83 5.06 6.04
N THR A 11 -10.89 4.21 6.50
CA THR A 11 -9.63 3.88 5.80
C THR A 11 -9.36 2.38 5.77
N GLN A 12 -10.06 1.60 6.60
CA GLN A 12 -10.41 0.20 6.27
C GLN A 12 -11.09 0.04 4.89
N ASP A 13 -11.56 1.12 4.28
CA ASP A 13 -12.07 1.11 2.92
C ASP A 13 -10.99 1.21 1.84
N LEU A 14 -9.72 1.46 2.17
CA LEU A 14 -8.63 1.55 1.19
C LEU A 14 -7.57 0.48 1.43
N GLU A 15 -7.20 -0.20 0.36
CA GLU A 15 -6.11 -1.17 0.34
C GLU A 15 -5.08 -0.77 -0.70
N VAL A 16 -3.82 -1.08 -0.41
CA VAL A 16 -2.69 -0.81 -1.29
C VAL A 16 -1.98 -2.10 -1.67
N TRP A 17 -1.46 -2.13 -2.88
CA TRP A 17 -0.66 -3.22 -3.41
C TRP A 17 0.38 -2.70 -4.40
N ILE A 18 1.38 -3.52 -4.67
CA ILE A 18 2.43 -3.22 -5.65
C ILE A 18 2.31 -4.17 -6.83
N ASP A 19 2.28 -3.61 -8.03
CA ASP A 19 2.40 -4.37 -9.27
C ASP A 19 3.87 -4.69 -9.55
N GLN A 20 4.21 -5.97 -9.47
CA GLN A 20 5.58 -6.45 -9.66
C GLN A 20 6.07 -6.41 -11.11
N ASP A 21 5.16 -6.33 -12.07
CA ASP A 21 5.52 -6.17 -13.49
C ASP A 21 5.95 -4.72 -13.80
N LEU A 22 5.45 -3.75 -13.02
CA LEU A 22 5.74 -2.33 -13.16
C LEU A 22 6.85 -1.83 -12.22
N CYS A 23 7.10 -2.55 -11.12
CA CYS A 23 8.07 -2.13 -10.13
C CYS A 23 9.50 -2.14 -10.67
N THR A 24 10.16 -0.97 -10.61
CA THR A 24 11.56 -0.80 -11.05
C THR A 24 12.58 -0.85 -9.91
N GLY A 25 12.13 -1.07 -8.67
CA GLY A 25 13.01 -1.12 -7.50
C GLY A 25 13.59 0.22 -7.05
N ASP A 26 12.89 1.33 -7.34
CA ASP A 26 13.37 2.69 -7.00
C ASP A 26 13.42 2.95 -5.47
N GLY A 27 12.59 2.23 -4.72
CA GLY A 27 12.56 2.28 -3.25
C GLY A 27 11.90 3.54 -2.66
N ILE A 28 11.27 4.39 -3.48
CA ILE A 28 10.56 5.59 -3.02
C ILE A 28 9.38 5.26 -2.09
N CYS A 29 8.68 4.15 -2.32
CA CYS A 29 7.63 3.64 -1.45
C CYS A 29 8.11 3.43 -0.01
N VAL A 30 9.28 2.80 0.16
CA VAL A 30 9.88 2.55 1.47
C VAL A 30 10.40 3.83 2.11
N GLN A 31 10.82 4.82 1.31
CA GLN A 31 11.27 6.12 1.84
C GLN A 31 10.13 6.93 2.45
N TYR A 32 8.95 6.91 1.82
CA TYR A 32 7.78 7.63 2.30
C TYR A 32 7.01 6.85 3.38
N ALA A 33 6.75 5.56 3.16
CA ALA A 33 5.95 4.73 4.07
C ALA A 33 6.65 3.38 4.38
N PRO A 34 7.76 3.38 5.16
CA PRO A 34 8.50 2.16 5.51
C PRO A 34 7.70 1.19 6.40
N ASP A 35 6.64 1.66 7.04
CA ASP A 35 5.75 0.82 7.85
C ASP A 35 4.75 0.03 6.98
N VAL A 36 4.55 0.44 5.72
CA VAL A 36 3.61 -0.20 4.78
C VAL A 36 4.37 -0.95 3.69
N PHE A 37 5.51 -0.44 3.25
CA PHE A 37 6.28 -0.99 2.15
C PHE A 37 7.66 -1.45 2.60
N GLU A 38 8.15 -2.50 1.96
CA GLU A 38 9.51 -3.01 2.15
C GLU A 38 10.08 -3.45 0.80
N LEU A 39 11.37 -3.19 0.60
CA LEU A 39 12.10 -3.61 -0.59
C LEU A 39 12.83 -4.91 -0.27
N ASP A 40 12.53 -5.97 -1.01
CA ASP A 40 13.15 -7.28 -0.81
C ASP A 40 14.48 -7.39 -1.59
N ILE A 41 15.20 -8.48 -1.35
CA ILE A 41 16.51 -8.78 -1.93
C ILE A 41 16.47 -9.02 -3.45
N ASP A 42 15.29 -9.24 -4.02
CA ASP A 42 15.06 -9.35 -5.46
C ASP A 42 15.05 -7.98 -6.16
N GLY A 43 15.03 -6.89 -5.39
CA GLY A 43 14.95 -5.52 -5.90
C GLY A 43 13.53 -5.07 -6.20
N LEU A 44 12.51 -5.80 -5.76
CA LEU A 44 11.11 -5.44 -5.88
C LEU A 44 10.54 -5.01 -4.53
N ALA A 45 9.56 -4.12 -4.58
CA ALA A 45 8.89 -3.64 -3.38
C ALA A 45 7.61 -4.45 -3.13
N TYR A 46 7.32 -4.70 -1.85
CA TYR A 46 6.16 -5.45 -1.40
C TYR A 46 5.46 -4.67 -0.29
N VAL A 47 4.19 -5.01 -0.05
CA VAL A 47 3.43 -4.47 1.07
C VAL A 47 3.57 -5.34 2.30
N LYS A 48 3.50 -4.73 3.48
CA LYS A 48 3.52 -5.40 4.78
C LYS A 48 2.12 -5.51 5.36
N SER A 49 1.85 -6.63 6.04
CA SER A 49 0.61 -6.81 6.80
C SER A 49 0.60 -5.96 8.08
N SER A 50 -0.53 -5.93 8.78
CA SER A 50 -0.65 -5.33 10.11
C SER A 50 0.30 -5.93 11.15
N ASP A 51 0.80 -7.13 10.90
CA ASP A 51 1.69 -7.89 11.76
C ASP A 51 3.17 -7.73 11.34
N ASP A 52 3.46 -6.76 10.46
CA ASP A 52 4.78 -6.47 9.90
C ASP A 52 5.35 -7.63 9.07
N GLU A 53 4.47 -8.50 8.55
CA GLU A 53 4.86 -9.61 7.67
C GLU A 53 4.86 -9.16 6.21
N LEU A 54 5.94 -9.46 5.48
CA LEU A 54 6.07 -9.14 4.07
C LEU A 54 5.13 -10.01 3.22
N LEU A 55 4.23 -9.37 2.47
CA LEU A 55 3.30 -10.05 1.59
C LEU A 55 3.89 -10.16 0.19
N GLN A 56 4.52 -11.31 -0.09
CA GLN A 56 5.22 -11.57 -1.36
C GLN A 56 4.35 -12.18 -2.46
N ASP A 57 3.11 -12.55 -2.15
CA ASP A 57 2.19 -13.11 -3.14
C ASP A 57 1.81 -12.05 -4.19
N PRO A 58 1.79 -12.40 -5.50
CA PRO A 58 1.36 -11.47 -6.55
C PRO A 58 -0.07 -10.99 -6.31
N GLY A 59 -0.26 -9.68 -6.30
CA GLY A 59 -1.58 -9.10 -6.04
C GLY A 59 -1.96 -9.03 -4.56
N ALA A 60 -1.04 -9.35 -3.64
CA ALA A 60 -1.30 -9.20 -2.21
C ALA A 60 -1.53 -7.73 -1.85
N THR A 61 -2.55 -7.50 -1.03
CA THR A 61 -2.96 -6.16 -0.61
C THR A 61 -2.90 -6.05 0.91
N THR A 62 -2.71 -4.83 1.39
CA THR A 62 -2.77 -4.51 2.81
C THR A 62 -3.66 -3.28 3.02
N PRO A 63 -4.44 -3.20 4.11
CA PRO A 63 -5.19 -1.98 4.42
C PRO A 63 -4.23 -0.82 4.69
N VAL A 64 -4.59 0.38 4.20
CA VAL A 64 -3.78 1.57 4.38
C VAL A 64 -4.04 2.17 5.77
N PRO A 65 -3.03 2.30 6.66
CA PRO A 65 -3.23 2.95 7.95
C PRO A 65 -3.55 4.44 7.79
N LEU A 66 -4.58 4.93 8.48
CA LEU A 66 -4.96 6.35 8.52
C LEU A 66 -3.78 7.32 8.67
N PRO A 67 -2.82 7.10 9.59
CA PRO A 67 -1.69 8.02 9.78
C PRO A 67 -0.74 8.07 8.58
N LEU A 68 -0.70 7.02 7.77
CA LEU A 68 0.22 6.84 6.64
C LEU A 68 -0.46 7.01 5.28
N LEU A 69 -1.77 7.29 5.26
CA LEU A 69 -2.52 7.47 4.02
C LEU A 69 -1.89 8.51 3.11
N GLN A 70 -1.48 9.65 3.65
CA GLN A 70 -0.85 10.70 2.86
C GLN A 70 0.49 10.23 2.27
N ASP A 71 1.32 9.56 3.07
CA ASP A 71 2.62 9.05 2.64
C ASP A 71 2.48 7.97 1.55
N VAL A 72 1.49 7.08 1.69
CA VAL A 72 1.14 6.06 0.69
C VAL A 72 0.66 6.70 -0.63
N VAL A 73 -0.18 7.72 -0.53
CA VAL A 73 -0.68 8.46 -1.70
C VAL A 73 0.45 9.22 -2.41
N ASP A 74 1.34 9.86 -1.66
CA ASP A 74 2.48 10.57 -2.22
C ASP A 74 3.49 9.61 -2.82
N SER A 75 3.71 8.44 -2.20
CA SER A 75 4.48 7.34 -2.78
C SER A 75 3.94 6.95 -4.15
N ALA A 76 2.63 6.75 -4.27
CA ALA A 76 2.00 6.34 -5.52
C ALA A 76 2.15 7.40 -6.63
N LYS A 77 2.10 8.68 -6.29
CA LYS A 77 2.26 9.78 -7.25
C LYS A 77 3.69 10.04 -7.69
N GLU A 78 4.65 9.78 -6.80
CA GLU A 78 6.07 10.04 -7.06
C GLU A 78 6.79 8.80 -7.59
N CYS A 79 6.14 7.63 -7.57
CA CYS A 79 6.72 6.39 -8.08
C CYS A 79 6.96 6.46 -9.59
N PRO A 80 8.22 6.41 -10.06
CA PRO A 80 8.50 6.55 -11.50
C PRO A 80 8.06 5.33 -12.32
N GLY A 81 7.86 4.18 -11.67
CA GLY A 81 7.33 2.98 -12.30
C GLY A 81 5.80 2.91 -12.27
N ASP A 82 5.13 3.87 -11.61
CA ASP A 82 3.69 3.85 -11.35
C ASP A 82 3.21 2.49 -10.80
N CYS A 83 4.05 1.80 -9.99
CA CYS A 83 3.78 0.43 -9.58
C CYS A 83 2.95 0.31 -8.30
N ILE A 84 2.48 1.42 -7.72
CA ILE A 84 1.77 1.45 -6.45
C ILE A 84 0.31 1.77 -6.72
N HIS A 85 -0.56 0.85 -6.33
CA HIS A 85 -1.98 0.92 -6.61
C HIS A 85 -2.75 0.95 -5.30
N VAL A 86 -3.64 1.93 -5.16
CA VAL A 86 -4.51 2.12 -3.98
C VAL A 86 -5.94 2.09 -4.45
N ARG A 87 -6.71 1.11 -3.97
CA ARG A 87 -8.10 0.91 -4.37
C ARG A 87 -9.04 0.84 -3.18
N ARG A 88 -10.32 1.04 -3.45
CA ARG A 88 -11.37 0.89 -2.45
C ARG A 88 -11.74 -0.57 -2.25
N VAL A 89 -11.72 -1.06 -1.03
CA VAL A 89 -12.12 -2.44 -0.67
C VAL A 89 -13.57 -2.73 -1.08
N LYS A 90 -14.47 -1.74 -0.98
CA LYS A 90 -15.90 -1.93 -1.24
C LYS A 90 -16.27 -2.19 -2.71
N ASP A 91 -15.55 -1.58 -3.65
CA ASP A 91 -15.88 -1.56 -5.07
C ASP A 91 -14.69 -1.86 -6.00
N ASN A 92 -13.50 -2.10 -5.42
CA ASN A 92 -12.22 -2.31 -6.11
C ASN A 92 -11.85 -1.21 -7.11
N VAL A 93 -12.46 -0.02 -6.99
CA VAL A 93 -12.10 1.12 -7.83
C VAL A 93 -10.77 1.68 -7.33
N GLU A 94 -9.81 1.77 -8.24
CA GLU A 94 -8.55 2.43 -7.99
C GLU A 94 -8.77 3.93 -7.79
N VAL A 95 -8.22 4.47 -6.70
CA VAL A 95 -8.33 5.88 -6.31
C VAL A 95 -6.99 6.58 -6.50
N TYR A 96 -5.88 5.87 -6.32
CA TYR A 96 -4.54 6.37 -6.57
C TYR A 96 -3.70 5.27 -7.24
N GLY A 97 -2.94 5.63 -8.26
CA GLY A 97 -2.19 4.70 -9.10
C GLY A 97 -2.31 5.05 -10.58
N PRO A 98 -1.68 4.28 -11.48
CA PRO A 98 -1.72 4.52 -12.92
C PRO A 98 -3.10 4.33 -13.53
N ASP A 99 -3.96 3.50 -12.94
CA ASP A 99 -5.30 3.18 -13.42
C ASP A 99 -6.38 4.01 -12.71
N ALA A 100 -6.01 4.94 -11.82
CA ALA A 100 -6.92 5.89 -11.20
C ALA A 100 -7.35 6.98 -12.19
N GLU A 101 -8.64 6.98 -12.58
CA GLU A 101 -9.27 7.99 -13.45
C GLU A 101 -9.70 9.28 -12.71
#